data_AF-A0A1F8R1H5-F1
#
_entry.id   AF-A0A1F8R1H5-F1
#
_cell.length_a   1.000
_cell.length_b   1.000
_cell.length_c   1.000
_cell.angle_alpha   90.00
_cell.angle_beta   90.00
_cell.angle_gamma   90.00
#
_symmetry.space_group_name_H-M   'P 1'
#
loop_
_entity.id
_entity.type
_entity.pdbx_description
1 polymer ?
#
loop_
_entity_poly.entity_id
_entity_poly.type
_entity_poly.pdbx_seq_one_letter_code
_entity_poly.pdbx_strand_id
1 'polypeptide(L)'
;MSATNKPPIENHAVVLDTSIAKHPRLVVEIPPEQEETVRDALEALLQIKTGISAQTIVLDALRIAAEQTYFWTPEWRAKEQAAEKAIAEGRVRTFNAMEEMLDFLDAQ
;
A
#
# COMPACT_ATOMS: atom_id res chain seq x y z
N MET A 1 23.81 20.11 6.84
CA MET A 1 22.56 20.21 6.06
C MET A 1 22.71 19.28 4.87
N SER A 2 22.20 18.06 4.97
CA SER A 2 22.25 17.09 3.88
C SER A 2 20.84 16.90 3.35
N ALA A 3 20.61 17.37 2.13
CA ALA A 3 19.36 17.19 1.41
C ALA A 3 19.14 15.69 1.17
N THR A 4 18.05 15.15 1.70
CA THR A 4 17.63 13.78 1.43
C THR A 4 17.11 13.73 0.00
N ASN A 5 17.99 13.30 -0.91
CA ASN A 5 17.66 13.10 -2.32
C ASN A 5 16.73 11.89 -2.40
N LYS A 6 15.42 12.13 -2.48
CA LYS A 6 14.42 11.09 -2.70
C LYS A 6 14.60 10.63 -4.15
N PRO A 7 14.90 9.34 -4.42
CA PRO A 7 15.12 8.89 -5.79
C PRO A 7 13.86 9.12 -6.63
N PRO A 8 14.00 9.35 -7.95
CA PRO A 8 12.86 9.45 -8.85
C PRO A 8 12.06 8.15 -8.77
N ILE A 9 10.75 8.24 -8.85
CA ILE A 9 9.92 7.05 -9.07
C ILE A 9 10.30 6.55 -10.47
N GLU A 10 11.17 5.56 -10.55
CA GLU A 10 11.46 4.87 -11.80
C GLU A 10 10.14 4.27 -12.28
N ASN A 11 9.78 4.57 -13.53
CA ASN A 11 8.60 4.00 -14.18
C ASN A 11 8.88 2.52 -14.41
N HIS A 12 8.55 1.69 -13.41
CA HIS A 12 8.53 0.25 -13.54
C HIS A 12 7.42 -0.12 -14.53
N ALA A 13 7.79 -0.81 -15.62
CA ALA A 13 6.82 -1.17 -16.64
C ALA A 13 5.85 -2.24 -16.11
N VAL A 14 4.56 -1.99 -16.26
CA VAL A 14 3.49 -2.98 -16.09
C VAL A 14 2.89 -3.24 -17.47
N VAL A 15 3.00 -4.48 -17.95
CA VAL A 15 2.58 -4.85 -19.31
C VAL A 15 1.69 -6.08 -19.27
N LEU A 16 0.65 -6.08 -20.10
CA LEU A 16 -0.13 -7.29 -20.36
C LEU A 16 0.48 -8.01 -21.57
N ASP A 17 1.20 -9.11 -21.31
CA ASP A 17 1.75 -9.96 -22.36
C ASP A 17 0.67 -10.91 -22.88
N THR A 18 0.24 -10.69 -24.13
CA THR A 18 -0.78 -11.47 -24.82
C THR A 18 -0.20 -12.46 -25.84
N SER A 19 1.10 -12.75 -25.79
CA SER A 19 1.77 -13.70 -26.70
C SER A 19 1.14 -15.11 -26.67
N ILE A 20 0.47 -15.46 -25.57
CA ILE A 20 -0.34 -16.68 -25.45
C ILE A 20 -1.81 -16.28 -25.47
N ALA A 21 -2.46 -16.43 -26.63
CA ALA A 21 -3.80 -15.88 -26.90
C ALA A 21 -4.91 -16.27 -25.89
N LYS A 22 -4.79 -17.40 -25.20
CA LYS A 22 -5.78 -17.87 -24.20
C LYS A 22 -5.35 -17.61 -22.75
N HIS A 23 -4.12 -17.19 -22.52
CA HIS A 23 -3.52 -17.02 -21.20
C HIS A 23 -2.66 -15.75 -21.18
N PRO A 24 -3.29 -14.55 -21.23
CA PRO A 24 -2.55 -13.31 -21.07
C PRO A 24 -1.86 -13.29 -19.69
N ARG A 25 -0.64 -12.76 -19.65
CA ARG A 25 0.20 -12.70 -18.45
C ARG A 25 0.40 -11.25 -18.05
N LEU A 26 0.19 -10.96 -16.77
CA LEU A 26 0.65 -9.69 -16.20
C LEU A 26 2.16 -9.81 -15.98
N VAL A 27 2.92 -8.92 -16.62
CA VAL A 27 4.37 -8.82 -16.44
C VAL A 27 4.65 -7.50 -15.73
N VAL A 28 5.36 -7.58 -14.62
CA VAL A 28 5.73 -6.43 -13.79
C VAL A 28 7.25 -6.44 -13.67
N GLU A 29 7.88 -5.31 -13.95
CA GLU A 29 9.29 -5.12 -13.63
C GLU A 29 9.47 -5.01 -12.13
N ILE A 30 10.36 -5.84 -11.58
CA ILE A 30 10.68 -5.87 -10.15
C ILE A 30 12.08 -5.27 -9.99
N PRO A 31 12.25 -4.26 -9.12
CA PRO A 31 13.57 -3.75 -8.77
C PRO A 31 14.47 -4.88 -8.25
N PRO A 32 15.75 -4.95 -8.62
CA PRO A 32 16.65 -6.02 -8.18
C PRO A 32 16.70 -6.19 -6.67
N GLU A 33 16.62 -5.10 -5.90
CA GLU A 33 16.60 -5.11 -4.44
C GLU A 33 15.33 -5.73 -3.84
N GLN A 34 14.26 -5.88 -4.63
CA GLN A 34 13.00 -6.49 -4.21
C GLN A 34 12.86 -7.94 -4.70
N GLU A 35 13.76 -8.43 -5.56
CA GLU A 35 13.62 -9.73 -6.22
C GLU A 35 13.44 -10.89 -5.23
N GLU A 36 14.30 -10.96 -4.20
CA GLU A 36 14.25 -12.01 -3.18
C GLU A 36 12.95 -11.95 -2.38
N THR A 37 12.55 -10.75 -1.95
CA THR A 37 11.29 -10.56 -1.20
C THR A 37 10.07 -10.97 -2.02
N VAL A 38 10.02 -10.63 -3.31
CA VAL A 38 8.91 -11.02 -4.18
C VAL A 38 8.90 -12.53 -4.42
N ARG A 39 10.09 -13.15 -4.60
CA ARG A 39 10.22 -14.61 -4.75
C ARG A 39 9.66 -15.34 -3.54
N ASP A 40 10.07 -14.95 -2.34
CA ASP A 40 9.61 -15.56 -1.08
C ASP A 40 8.09 -15.42 -0.91
N ALA A 41 7.54 -14.25 -1.24
CA ALA A 41 6.10 -14.01 -1.18
C ALA A 41 5.32 -14.91 -2.17
N LEU A 42 5.84 -15.10 -3.39
CA LEU A 42 5.24 -15.99 -4.38
C LEU A 42 5.30 -17.46 -3.93
N GLU A 43 6.43 -17.90 -3.38
CA GLU A 43 6.56 -19.24 -2.82
C GLU A 43 5.57 -19.47 -1.67
N ALA A 44 5.43 -18.50 -0.77
CA ALA A 44 4.46 -18.56 0.30
C ALA A 44 3.04 -18.71 -0.24
N LEU A 45 2.65 -17.90 -1.24
CA LEU A 45 1.33 -17.95 -1.87
C LEU A 45 1.04 -19.31 -2.51
N LEU A 46 2.04 -19.98 -3.09
CA LEU A 46 1.88 -21.32 -3.68
C LEU A 46 1.61 -22.41 -2.64
N GLN A 47 2.05 -22.22 -1.39
CA GLN A 47 1.82 -23.17 -0.30
C GLN A 47 0.47 -23.00 0.39
N ILE A 48 -0.26 -21.92 0.10
CA ILE A 48 -1.54 -21.62 0.76
C ILE A 48 -2.61 -22.61 0.28
N LYS A 49 -3.20 -23.36 1.23
CA LYS A 49 -4.33 -24.26 0.99
C LYS A 49 -5.67 -23.61 1.35
N THR A 50 -6.05 -22.55 0.65
CA THR A 50 -7.31 -21.82 0.89
C THR A 50 -8.43 -22.19 -0.07
N GLY A 51 -8.16 -23.03 -1.07
CA GLY A 51 -9.08 -23.29 -2.19
C GLY A 51 -9.19 -22.10 -3.17
N ILE A 52 -8.49 -21.01 -2.89
CA ILE A 52 -8.38 -19.82 -3.74
C ILE A 52 -7.00 -19.84 -4.40
N SER A 53 -6.94 -19.54 -5.69
CA SER A 53 -5.67 -19.52 -6.41
C SER A 53 -4.82 -18.31 -6.00
N ALA A 54 -3.49 -18.47 -5.99
CA ALA A 54 -2.56 -17.36 -5.80
C ALA A 54 -2.81 -16.21 -6.79
N GLN A 55 -3.23 -16.53 -8.02
CA GLN A 55 -3.61 -15.53 -9.02
C GLN A 55 -4.78 -14.66 -8.56
N THR A 56 -5.81 -15.24 -7.96
CA THR A 56 -6.96 -14.48 -7.43
C THR A 56 -6.51 -13.53 -6.32
N ILE A 57 -5.65 -14.00 -5.41
CA ILE A 57 -5.12 -13.18 -4.32
C ILE A 57 -4.34 -11.97 -4.86
N VAL A 58 -3.47 -12.18 -5.84
CA VAL A 58 -2.68 -11.10 -6.47
C VAL A 58 -3.57 -10.10 -7.19
N LEU A 59 -4.55 -10.57 -7.98
CA LEU A 59 -5.47 -9.68 -8.70
C LEU A 59 -6.33 -8.84 -7.75
N ASP A 60 -6.80 -9.42 -6.65
CA ASP A 60 -7.55 -8.69 -5.63
C ASP A 60 -6.68 -7.65 -4.92
N ALA A 61 -5.44 -8.00 -4.57
CA ALA A 61 -4.49 -7.06 -3.97
C ALA A 61 -4.21 -5.86 -4.91
N LEU A 62 -4.03 -6.11 -6.21
CA LEU A 62 -3.83 -5.06 -7.20
C LEU A 62 -5.04 -4.13 -7.34
N ARG A 63 -6.26 -4.67 -7.32
CA ARG A 63 -7.49 -3.86 -7.33
C ARG A 63 -7.57 -2.97 -6.10
N ILE A 64 -7.36 -3.52 -4.91
CA ILE A 64 -7.37 -2.75 -3.66
C ILE A 64 -6.30 -1.66 -3.71
N ALA A 65 -5.08 -1.98 -4.14
CA ALA A 65 -3.99 -1.01 -4.24
C ALA A 65 -4.35 0.17 -5.16
N ALA A 66 -5.03 -0.09 -6.28
CA ALA A 66 -5.51 0.96 -7.18
C ALA A 66 -6.55 1.87 -6.50
N GLU A 67 -7.54 1.30 -5.81
CA GLU A 67 -8.58 2.04 -5.08
C GLU A 67 -7.99 2.86 -3.91
N GLN A 68 -6.89 2.38 -3.34
CA GLN A 68 -6.21 2.94 -2.16
C GLN A 68 -4.96 3.75 -2.51
N THR A 69 -4.76 4.12 -3.78
CA THR A 69 -3.54 4.82 -4.22
C THR A 69 -3.31 6.15 -3.49
N TYR A 70 -4.38 6.82 -3.05
CA TYR A 70 -4.29 8.10 -2.34
C TYR A 70 -3.49 8.03 -1.02
N PHE A 71 -3.50 6.88 -0.33
CA PHE A 71 -2.72 6.67 0.91
C PHE A 71 -1.21 6.84 0.68
N TRP A 72 -0.73 6.51 -0.53
CA TRP A 72 0.68 6.53 -0.86
C TRP A 72 1.19 7.88 -1.39
N THR A 73 0.28 8.83 -1.58
CA THR A 73 0.65 10.18 -2.01
C THR A 73 1.61 10.83 -1.00
N PRO A 74 2.58 11.64 -1.47
CA PRO A 74 3.48 12.35 -0.56
C PRO A 74 2.73 13.23 0.45
N GLU A 75 1.62 13.84 0.04
CA GLU A 75 0.79 14.68 0.90
C GLU A 75 0.14 13.87 2.02
N TRP A 76 -0.50 12.74 1.70
CA TRP A 76 -1.14 11.89 2.69
C TRP A 76 -0.13 11.40 3.73
N ARG A 77 1.01 10.86 3.27
CA ARG A 77 2.07 10.38 4.17
C ARG A 77 2.65 11.48 5.05
N ALA A 78 2.75 12.71 4.55
CA ALA A 78 3.20 13.83 5.37
C ALA A 78 2.20 14.15 6.49
N LYS A 79 0.89 14.10 6.20
CA LYS A 79 -0.17 14.29 7.20
C LYS A 79 -0.22 13.14 8.21
N GLU A 80 -0.08 11.90 7.75
CA GLU A 80 0.03 10.72 8.60
C GLU A 80 1.21 10.85 9.58
N GLN A 81 2.40 11.17 9.08
CA GLN A 81 3.59 11.33 9.92
C GLN A 81 3.44 12.49 10.92
N ALA A 82 2.76 13.58 10.53
CA ALA A 82 2.46 14.69 11.43
C ALA A 82 1.46 14.30 12.54
N ALA A 83 0.46 13.49 12.21
CA ALA A 83 -0.51 12.96 13.17
C ALA A 83 0.16 11.97 14.15
N GLU A 84 0.99 11.05 13.64
CA GLU A 84 1.76 10.11 14.47
C GLU A 84 2.65 10.85 15.47
N LYS A 85 3.35 11.90 15.00
CA LYS A 85 4.14 12.77 15.87
C LYS A 85 3.30 13.48 16.93
N ALA A 86 2.09 13.94 16.57
CA ALA A 86 1.17 14.56 17.52
C ALA A 86 0.76 13.58 18.63
N ILE A 87 0.47 12.34 18.25
CA ILE A 87 0.13 11.28 19.19
C ILE A 87 1.30 11.01 20.15
N ALA A 88 2.51 10.84 19.61
CA ALA A 88 3.72 10.61 20.41
C ALA A 88 4.04 11.76 21.38
N GLU A 89 3.74 13.00 21.00
CA GLU A 89 3.91 14.20 21.84
C GLU A 89 2.77 14.38 22.86
N GLY A 90 1.78 13.48 22.89
CA GLY A 90 0.62 13.60 23.77
C GLY A 90 -0.36 14.70 23.36
N ARG A 91 -0.28 15.22 22.13
CA ARG A 91 -1.24 16.18 21.54
C ARG A 91 -2.50 15.43 21.09
N VAL A 92 -3.09 14.70 22.01
CA VAL A 92 -4.30 13.90 21.84
C VAL A 92 -5.36 14.37 22.81
N ARG A 93 -6.62 14.18 22.43
CA ARG A 93 -7.76 14.38 23.31
C ARG A 93 -8.46 13.04 23.49
N THR A 94 -8.69 12.67 24.75
CA THR A 94 -9.49 11.50 25.10
C THR A 94 -10.90 11.93 25.47
N PHE A 95 -11.86 11.06 25.19
CA PHE A 95 -13.26 11.23 25.51
C PHE A 95 -13.74 9.99 26.27
N ASN A 96 -14.68 10.16 27.19
CA ASN A 96 -15.22 9.03 27.97
C ASN A 96 -16.47 8.44 27.32
N ALA A 97 -17.05 9.14 26.35
CA ALA A 97 -18.22 8.71 25.58
C ALA A 97 -18.12 9.16 24.11
N MET A 98 -18.81 8.44 23.23
CA MET A 98 -18.85 8.72 21.79
C MET A 98 -19.51 10.08 21.53
N GLU A 99 -20.58 10.38 22.26
CA GLU A 99 -21.35 11.63 22.16
C GLU A 99 -20.47 12.85 22.40
N GLU A 100 -19.59 12.79 23.42
CA GLU A 100 -18.62 13.87 23.71
C GLU A 100 -17.65 14.11 22.55
N MET A 101 -17.23 13.04 21.86
CA MET A 101 -16.34 13.14 20.70
C MET A 101 -17.08 13.75 19.50
N LEU A 102 -18.32 13.33 19.23
CA LEU A 102 -19.13 13.87 18.14
C LEU A 102 -19.44 15.35 18.35
N ASP A 103 -19.87 15.74 19.55
CA ASP A 103 -20.12 17.15 19.91
C ASP A 103 -18.87 18.01 19.72
N PHE A 104 -17.69 17.47 20.04
CA PHE A 104 -16.42 18.17 19.82
C PHE A 104 -16.09 18.34 18.33
N LEU A 105 -16.32 17.32 17.50
CA LEU A 105 -16.04 17.34 16.06
C LEU A 105 -17.00 18.26 15.29
N ASP A 106 -18.28 18.27 15.65
CA ASP A 106 -19.28 19.16 15.05
C ASP A 106 -19.03 20.65 15.39
N ALA A 107 -18.32 20.91 16.48
CA ALA A 107 -17.93 22.25 16.91
C ALA A 107 -16.62 22.77 16.28
N GLN A 108 -15.95 22.00 15.40
CA GLN A 108 -14.70 22.40 14.74
C GLN A 108 -14.91 23.26 13.48
#